data_AF-A0A553Q2H4-F1
#
_entry.id   AF-A0A553Q2H4-F1
#
_cell.length_a   1.000
_cell.length_b   1.000
_cell.length_c   1.000
_cell.angle_alpha   90.00
_cell.angle_beta   90.00
_cell.angle_gamma   90.00
#
_symmetry.space_group_name_H-M   'P 1'
#
loop_
_entity.id
_entity.type
_entity.pdbx_description
1 polymer ?
#
loop_
_entity_poly.entity_id
_entity_poly.type
_entity_poly.pdbx_seq_one_letter_code
_entity_poly.pdbx_strand_id
1 'polypeptide(L)'
;MLRTKNIILAALLSAVVSAYVEELDDKFKESRPNELWLVEFYAPWCAYCHTFESIWYEVGAELKSMGSPVNVGKIDTTQHTSVASEYNIRGYPTIKLFKGDVTFDYKGQRTKDAIIEFTTRVSGPAVRTISSLELFRHVMSRHDLFFVYIGGESFLKNQFYKAAAEYIIYTYFYTAPEKILPKAVTLQDVPAVAVFKDGTYYIYNEFTDGDLSTWINLERFPFYFQIDSYSLYQMGDLSKLVALAVVDGKNPSEENIRYKTLIERVSMEYRDHYKSNFQFGYLEGNEYINESKIESIEDLLHFFSSVLDGSTRLLGGNGFLQQIKRLYYKGTNTVMAITNTNVCFQSMFETAPVFTCAVFGIPFIIVLMVIWATCTAVPVDEKPGEGASDSPAAASQGKKAIKGQPESTEKTSEEKKED
;
A
#
# COMPACT_ATOMS: atom_id res chain seq x y z
N MET A 1 32.22 59.82 -4.42
CA MET A 1 33.02 58.63 -4.05
C MET A 1 32.17 57.76 -3.13
N LEU A 2 31.60 56.69 -3.68
CA LEU A 2 30.90 55.64 -2.95
C LEU A 2 31.91 54.67 -2.30
N ARG A 3 31.43 53.95 -1.27
CA ARG A 3 31.92 52.70 -0.66
C ARG A 3 32.80 52.81 0.58
N THR A 4 32.17 52.50 1.72
CA THR A 4 32.65 51.51 2.71
C THR A 4 31.41 51.03 3.47
N LYS A 5 30.60 50.16 2.84
CA LYS A 5 30.53 48.71 3.12
C LYS A 5 30.15 48.39 4.58
N ASN A 6 28.85 48.54 4.86
CA ASN A 6 28.12 47.66 5.77
C ASN A 6 28.29 46.21 5.27
N ILE A 7 29.16 45.44 5.91
CA ILE A 7 29.19 43.98 5.82
C ILE A 7 28.92 43.46 7.24
N ILE A 8 27.67 43.58 7.66
CA ILE A 8 27.09 42.75 8.71
C ILE A 8 25.71 42.39 8.19
N LEU A 9 25.64 41.41 7.28
CA LEU A 9 24.37 40.86 6.84
C LEU A 9 24.52 39.35 6.62
N ALA A 10 23.61 38.61 7.25
CA ALA A 10 23.10 37.32 6.81
C ALA A 10 24.03 36.09 6.92
N ALA A 11 24.47 35.73 8.13
CA ALA A 11 24.98 34.39 8.41
C ALA A 11 24.32 33.70 9.63
N LEU A 12 23.23 34.25 10.19
CA LEU A 12 22.67 33.77 11.46
C LEU A 12 21.16 33.46 11.44
N LEU A 13 20.58 33.22 10.26
CA LEU A 13 19.15 32.86 10.14
C LEU A 13 18.86 31.53 9.41
N SER A 14 19.87 30.78 8.96
CA SER A 14 19.64 29.44 8.37
C SER A 14 19.82 28.27 9.34
N ALA A 15 20.09 28.54 10.63
CA ALA A 15 20.56 27.50 11.57
C ALA A 15 19.51 26.99 12.57
N VAL A 16 18.21 27.32 12.44
CA VAL A 16 17.20 26.90 13.43
C VAL A 16 16.22 25.83 12.91
N VAL A 17 16.19 25.55 11.60
CA VAL A 17 15.27 24.52 11.05
C VAL A 17 15.86 23.11 11.13
N SER A 18 17.19 22.98 11.11
CA SER A 18 17.87 21.67 11.16
C SER A 18 17.86 21.01 12.55
N ALA A 19 17.37 21.67 13.60
CA ALA A 19 17.51 21.20 14.98
C ALA A 19 16.41 20.22 15.44
N TYR A 20 15.41 19.92 14.60
CA TYR A 20 14.23 19.12 14.98
C TYR A 20 14.15 17.73 14.37
N VAL A 21 15.03 17.42 13.41
CA VAL A 21 15.16 16.08 12.83
C VAL A 21 16.59 15.61 13.06
N GLU A 22 16.72 14.48 13.75
CA GLU A 22 18.02 13.90 14.09
C GLU A 22 18.50 12.93 13.01
N GLU A 23 19.78 13.00 12.65
CA GLU A 23 20.43 11.95 11.85
C GLU A 23 20.75 10.77 12.77
N LEU A 24 20.15 9.63 12.50
CA LEU A 24 20.24 8.43 13.34
C LEU A 24 21.25 7.44 12.77
N ASP A 25 21.93 6.74 13.67
CA ASP A 25 22.76 5.58 13.34
C ASP A 25 21.97 4.26 13.51
N ASP A 26 22.62 3.13 13.23
CA ASP A 26 22.04 1.80 13.37
C ASP A 26 21.75 1.37 14.83
N LYS A 27 22.15 2.16 15.83
CA LYS A 27 21.99 1.87 17.27
C LYS A 27 21.01 2.79 17.96
N PHE A 28 20.25 3.60 17.22
CA PHE A 28 19.30 4.55 17.82
C PHE A 28 18.27 3.88 18.75
N LYS A 29 17.85 2.64 18.44
CA LYS A 29 16.93 1.86 19.28
C LYS A 29 17.59 1.32 20.55
N GLU A 30 18.85 0.88 20.47
CA GLU A 30 19.59 0.38 21.64
C GLU A 30 19.92 1.51 22.62
N SER A 31 20.28 2.68 22.08
CA SER A 31 20.62 3.85 22.89
C SER A 31 19.39 4.48 23.56
N ARG A 32 18.23 4.45 22.89
CA ARG A 32 17.00 5.14 23.34
C ARG A 32 15.75 4.24 23.22
N PRO A 33 15.70 3.11 23.95
CA PRO A 33 14.66 2.08 23.74
C PRO A 33 13.26 2.52 24.16
N ASN A 34 13.16 3.42 25.14
CA ASN A 34 11.88 3.89 25.70
C ASN A 34 11.32 5.14 25.00
N GLU A 35 12.05 5.68 24.02
CA GLU A 35 11.61 6.87 23.29
C GLU A 35 10.71 6.52 22.11
N LEU A 36 9.80 7.43 21.79
CA LEU A 36 8.96 7.31 20.60
C LEU A 36 9.69 7.97 19.44
N TRP A 37 9.88 7.21 18.36
CA TRP A 37 10.60 7.69 17.18
C TRP A 37 9.72 7.64 15.95
N LEU A 38 9.63 8.75 15.23
CA LEU A 38 9.16 8.80 13.86
C LEU A 38 10.39 8.90 12.95
N VAL A 39 10.63 7.88 12.13
CA VAL A 39 11.88 7.75 11.37
C VAL A 39 11.60 7.66 9.87
N GLU A 40 12.32 8.49 9.11
CA GLU A 40 12.46 8.37 7.66
C GLU A 40 13.69 7.51 7.32
N PHE A 41 13.48 6.44 6.59
CA PHE A 41 14.54 5.64 5.97
C PHE A 41 14.72 6.14 4.54
N TYR A 42 15.90 6.66 4.24
CA TYR A 42 16.19 7.34 2.97
C TYR A 42 17.50 6.84 2.35
N ALA A 43 17.72 7.25 1.10
CA ALA A 43 18.98 7.08 0.38
C ALA A 43 19.42 8.41 -0.24
N PRO A 44 20.72 8.79 -0.17
CA PRO A 44 21.21 10.11 -0.56
C PRO A 44 21.14 10.38 -2.07
N TRP A 45 20.90 9.36 -2.89
CA TRP A 45 20.72 9.48 -4.35
C TRP A 45 19.24 9.48 -4.79
N CYS A 46 18.30 9.38 -3.84
CA CYS A 46 16.89 9.24 -4.17
C CYS A 46 16.21 10.61 -4.36
N ALA A 47 15.83 10.92 -5.61
CA ALA A 47 15.13 12.15 -5.97
C ALA A 47 13.81 12.37 -5.19
N TYR A 48 13.08 11.30 -4.87
CA TYR A 48 11.86 11.39 -4.05
C TYR A 48 12.17 11.79 -2.61
N CYS A 49 13.30 11.34 -2.04
CA CYS A 49 13.72 11.73 -0.69
C CYS A 49 14.08 13.22 -0.65
N HIS A 50 14.83 13.71 -1.64
CA HIS A 50 15.18 15.14 -1.72
C HIS A 50 13.94 16.04 -1.81
N THR A 51 12.94 15.65 -2.61
CA THR A 51 11.67 16.40 -2.68
C THR A 51 10.91 16.37 -1.36
N PHE A 52 10.99 15.26 -0.62
CA PHE A 52 10.27 15.04 0.63
C PHE A 52 10.97 15.68 1.85
N GLU A 53 12.26 15.95 1.76
CA GLU A 53 13.09 16.45 2.87
C GLU A 53 12.51 17.72 3.52
N SER A 54 12.04 18.70 2.72
CA SER A 54 11.40 19.91 3.26
C SER A 54 10.18 19.59 4.12
N ILE A 55 9.33 18.67 3.66
CA ILE A 55 8.12 18.24 4.38
C ILE A 55 8.52 17.53 5.67
N TRP A 56 9.57 16.71 5.65
CA TRP A 56 10.04 15.99 6.82
C TRP A 56 10.55 16.92 7.93
N TYR A 57 11.31 17.96 7.58
CA TYR A 57 11.74 18.97 8.56
C TYR A 57 10.57 19.78 9.12
N GLU A 58 9.56 20.10 8.30
CA GLU A 58 8.32 20.73 8.78
C GLU A 58 7.56 19.84 9.77
N VAL A 59 7.49 18.53 9.52
CA VAL A 59 6.91 17.56 10.45
C VAL A 59 7.65 17.57 11.78
N GLY A 60 8.99 17.53 11.76
CA GLY A 60 9.81 17.63 12.97
C GLY A 60 9.56 18.90 13.77
N ALA A 61 9.52 20.04 13.09
CA ALA A 61 9.25 21.33 13.72
C ALA A 61 7.84 21.41 14.34
N GLU A 62 6.83 20.91 13.64
CA GLU A 62 5.43 20.93 14.11
C GLU A 62 5.21 19.98 15.30
N LEU A 63 5.73 18.75 15.25
CA LEU A 63 5.63 17.85 16.40
C LEU A 63 6.29 18.44 17.65
N LYS A 64 7.43 19.12 17.47
CA LYS A 64 8.09 19.80 18.58
C LYS A 64 7.28 20.99 19.10
N SER A 65 6.72 21.81 18.21
CA SER A 65 5.94 23.00 18.58
C SER A 65 4.67 22.62 19.35
N MET A 66 4.05 21.50 18.98
CA MET A 66 2.88 20.92 19.65
C MET A 66 3.20 20.27 21.01
N GLY A 67 4.48 20.17 21.39
CA GLY A 67 4.91 19.48 22.61
C GLY A 67 4.75 17.96 22.54
N SER A 68 4.80 17.38 21.33
CA SER A 68 4.74 15.93 21.15
C SER A 68 5.92 15.24 21.85
N PRO A 69 5.71 14.07 22.49
CA PRO A 69 6.79 13.26 23.03
C PRO A 69 7.53 12.46 21.95
N VAL A 70 7.13 12.56 20.68
CA VAL A 70 7.74 11.82 19.56
C VAL A 70 8.94 12.56 19.01
N ASN A 71 10.10 11.92 19.05
CA ASN A 71 11.32 12.37 18.39
C ASN A 71 11.25 12.06 16.90
N VAL A 72 11.76 12.97 16.07
CA VAL A 72 11.80 12.79 14.62
C VAL A 72 13.24 12.57 14.19
N GLY A 73 13.47 11.52 13.42
CA GLY A 73 14.79 11.20 12.90
C GLY A 73 14.76 10.78 11.44
N LYS A 74 15.94 10.71 10.85
CA LYS A 74 16.16 10.13 9.53
C LYS A 74 17.41 9.25 9.56
N ILE A 75 17.46 8.24 8.71
CA ILE A 75 18.58 7.31 8.62
C ILE A 75 18.91 6.96 7.18
N ASP A 76 20.18 7.14 6.82
CA ASP A 76 20.75 6.68 5.55
C ASP A 76 20.98 5.17 5.59
N THR A 77 20.04 4.42 5.02
CA THR A 77 20.13 2.96 4.96
C THR A 77 21.10 2.44 3.90
N THR A 78 21.71 3.33 3.10
CA THR A 78 22.83 2.96 2.20
C THR A 78 24.14 2.83 2.96
N GLN A 79 24.28 3.57 4.07
CA GLN A 79 25.38 3.42 5.02
C GLN A 79 25.08 2.34 6.05
N HIS A 80 23.82 2.22 6.48
CA HIS A 80 23.35 1.24 7.46
C HIS A 80 22.49 0.13 6.82
N THR A 81 23.10 -0.73 6.01
CA THR A 81 22.36 -1.75 5.24
C THR A 81 21.71 -2.86 6.09
N SER A 82 22.24 -3.10 7.30
CA SER A 82 21.64 -4.00 8.30
C SER A 82 20.25 -3.51 8.71
N VAL A 83 20.10 -2.21 8.95
CA VAL A 83 18.84 -1.54 9.32
C VAL A 83 17.79 -1.71 8.23
N ALA A 84 18.18 -1.60 6.95
CA ALA A 84 17.25 -1.85 5.85
C ALA A 84 16.68 -3.27 5.88
N SER A 85 17.52 -4.26 6.19
CA SER A 85 17.09 -5.65 6.27
C SER A 85 16.22 -5.91 7.50
N GLU A 86 16.64 -5.40 8.67
CA GLU A 86 15.94 -5.55 9.94
C GLU A 86 14.51 -4.98 9.88
N TYR A 87 14.35 -3.76 9.35
CA TYR A 87 13.04 -3.10 9.28
C TYR A 87 12.32 -3.29 7.94
N ASN A 88 12.80 -4.22 7.09
CA ASN A 88 12.19 -4.58 5.81
C ASN A 88 11.93 -3.35 4.90
N ILE A 89 12.96 -2.51 4.74
CA ILE A 89 12.93 -1.33 3.89
C ILE A 89 13.15 -1.75 2.43
N ARG A 90 12.07 -1.70 1.63
CA ARG A 90 12.07 -2.15 0.22
C ARG A 90 12.11 -1.01 -0.80
N GLY A 91 12.06 0.23 -0.33
CA GLY A 91 12.01 1.42 -1.17
C GLY A 91 12.10 2.69 -0.34
N TYR A 92 12.34 3.81 -1.02
CA TYR A 92 12.62 5.09 -0.39
C TYR A 92 11.71 6.21 -0.92
N PRO A 93 11.33 7.18 -0.07
CA PRO A 93 11.47 7.16 1.38
C PRO A 93 10.44 6.20 2.02
N THR A 94 10.86 5.49 3.07
CA THR A 94 9.96 4.69 3.93
C THR A 94 9.86 5.36 5.29
N ILE A 95 8.65 5.47 5.84
CA ILE A 95 8.41 6.11 7.14
C ILE A 95 7.86 5.06 8.11
N LYS A 96 8.42 5.00 9.32
CA LYS A 96 7.95 4.12 10.40
C LYS A 96 7.92 4.87 11.73
N LEU A 97 6.96 4.49 12.58
CA LEU A 97 6.90 4.93 13.96
C LEU A 97 7.27 3.78 14.89
N PHE A 98 8.20 4.03 15.81
CA PHE A 98 8.66 3.09 16.82
C PHE A 98 8.08 3.47 18.18
N LYS A 99 7.47 2.49 18.84
CA LYS A 99 6.86 2.63 20.16
C LYS A 99 7.16 1.39 21.00
N GLY A 100 8.16 1.50 21.88
CA GLY A 100 8.74 0.33 22.53
C GLY A 100 9.24 -0.66 21.47
N ASP A 101 8.82 -1.92 21.56
CA ASP A 101 9.20 -2.96 20.60
C ASP A 101 8.28 -3.02 19.37
N VAL A 102 7.21 -2.23 19.35
CA VAL A 102 6.25 -2.22 18.24
C VAL A 102 6.64 -1.18 17.21
N THR A 103 6.61 -1.58 15.94
CA THR A 103 6.90 -0.71 14.79
C THR A 103 5.66 -0.60 13.91
N PHE A 104 5.33 0.62 13.51
CA PHE A 104 4.16 0.94 12.70
C PHE A 104 4.56 1.53 11.37
N ASP A 105 4.12 0.92 10.28
CA ASP A 105 4.37 1.40 8.92
C ASP A 105 3.45 2.57 8.57
N TYR A 106 4.02 3.66 8.09
CA TYR A 106 3.24 4.71 7.45
C TYR A 106 3.15 4.47 5.94
N LYS A 107 1.93 4.39 5.42
CA LYS A 107 1.63 4.20 3.99
C LYS A 107 0.69 5.27 3.41
N GLY A 108 0.38 6.30 4.22
CA GLY A 108 -0.53 7.37 3.82
C GLY A 108 0.12 8.41 2.90
N GLN A 109 -0.60 9.52 2.69
CA GLN A 109 -0.15 10.63 1.86
C GLN A 109 1.10 11.29 2.44
N ARG A 110 2.09 11.62 1.60
CA ARG A 110 3.34 12.25 2.05
C ARG A 110 3.20 13.77 2.26
N THR A 111 2.14 14.18 2.94
CA THR A 111 1.90 15.58 3.34
C THR A 111 2.20 15.75 4.83
N LYS A 112 2.58 16.97 5.23
CA LYS A 112 2.86 17.28 6.64
C LYS A 112 1.69 16.87 7.53
N ASP A 113 0.48 17.34 7.22
CA ASP A 113 -0.69 17.14 8.08
C ASP A 113 -1.05 15.66 8.24
N ALA A 114 -0.97 14.86 7.16
CA ALA A 114 -1.27 13.44 7.22
C ALA A 114 -0.26 12.65 8.08
N ILE A 115 1.02 13.06 8.08
CA ILE A 115 2.06 12.44 8.90
C ILE A 115 1.91 12.86 10.37
N ILE A 116 1.60 14.13 10.64
CA ILE A 116 1.32 14.64 11.99
C ILE A 116 0.12 13.92 12.59
N GLU A 117 -0.95 13.76 11.81
CA GLU A 117 -2.16 13.07 12.23
C GLU A 117 -1.86 11.61 12.60
N PHE A 118 -1.18 10.87 11.71
CA PHE A 118 -0.75 9.51 11.96
C PHE A 118 0.11 9.41 13.24
N THR A 119 1.09 10.29 13.37
CA THR A 119 2.01 10.27 14.51
C THR A 119 1.28 10.54 15.82
N THR A 120 0.41 11.54 15.83
CA THR A 120 -0.42 11.90 16.99
C THR A 120 -1.39 10.77 17.36
N ARG A 121 -1.93 10.06 16.36
CA ARG A 121 -2.81 8.91 16.58
C ARG A 121 -2.07 7.74 17.21
N VAL A 122 -0.99 7.28 16.58
CA VAL A 122 -0.32 6.01 16.89
C VAL A 122 0.60 6.10 18.11
N SER A 123 1.17 7.27 18.38
CA SER A 123 1.97 7.51 19.60
C SER A 123 1.13 7.34 20.88
N GLY A 124 -0.14 7.75 20.85
CA GLY A 124 -1.08 7.62 21.97
C GLY A 124 -1.56 6.17 22.23
N PRO A 125 -2.33 5.93 23.29
CA PRO A 125 -2.91 4.61 23.56
C PRO A 125 -3.83 4.17 22.43
N ALA A 126 -3.89 2.85 22.19
CA ALA A 126 -4.69 2.27 21.10
C ALA A 126 -6.18 2.57 21.24
N VAL A 127 -6.69 2.57 22.47
CA VAL A 127 -8.05 3.00 22.80
C VAL A 127 -7.98 4.19 23.74
N ARG A 128 -8.65 5.29 23.37
CA ARG A 128 -8.70 6.52 24.19
C ARG A 128 -10.04 6.61 24.92
N THR A 129 -10.02 7.13 26.15
CA THR A 129 -11.28 7.30 26.90
C THR A 129 -11.93 8.64 26.58
N ILE A 130 -13.21 8.61 26.27
CA ILE A 130 -14.07 9.80 26.23
C ILE A 130 -14.78 9.88 27.57
N SER A 131 -14.53 10.96 28.32
CA SER A 131 -15.00 11.12 29.70
C SER A 131 -16.23 12.02 29.83
N SER A 132 -16.56 12.82 28.80
CA SER A 132 -17.67 13.76 28.80
C SER A 132 -18.37 13.85 27.44
N LEU A 133 -19.59 14.37 27.45
CA LEU A 133 -20.39 14.58 26.25
C LEU A 133 -19.78 15.68 25.35
N GLU A 134 -19.16 16.69 25.94
CA GLU A 134 -18.44 17.74 25.20
C GLU A 134 -17.26 17.16 24.43
N LEU A 135 -16.48 16.27 25.07
CA LEU A 135 -15.38 15.58 24.42
C LEU A 135 -15.89 14.65 23.31
N PHE A 136 -17.01 13.97 23.54
CA PHE A 136 -17.64 13.14 22.51
C PHE A 136 -18.00 13.96 21.27
N ARG A 137 -18.65 15.13 21.46
CA ARG A 137 -18.98 16.06 20.36
C ARG A 137 -17.72 16.58 19.67
N HIS A 138 -16.67 16.87 20.43
CA HIS A 138 -15.41 17.31 19.86
C HIS A 138 -14.80 16.22 18.95
N VAL A 139 -14.78 14.96 19.41
CA VAL A 139 -14.33 13.80 18.62
C VAL A 139 -15.17 13.68 17.33
N MET A 140 -16.49 13.77 17.43
CA MET A 140 -17.38 13.75 16.25
C MET A 140 -17.11 14.89 15.26
N SER A 141 -16.72 16.07 15.73
CA SER A 141 -16.40 17.22 14.86
C SER A 141 -15.01 17.16 14.23
N ARG A 142 -14.10 16.38 14.84
CA ARG A 142 -12.69 16.30 14.43
C ARG A 142 -12.39 15.10 13.54
N HIS A 143 -13.17 14.03 13.66
CA HIS A 143 -12.93 12.77 12.97
C HIS A 143 -14.18 12.34 12.21
N ASP A 144 -14.02 12.17 10.91
CA ASP A 144 -15.09 11.68 10.03
C ASP A 144 -15.40 10.19 10.25
N LEU A 145 -14.47 9.44 10.86
CA LEU A 145 -14.61 8.02 11.15
C LEU A 145 -13.88 7.65 12.44
N PHE A 146 -14.58 6.99 13.36
CA PHE A 146 -13.98 6.41 14.56
C PHE A 146 -14.86 5.32 15.18
N PHE A 147 -14.24 4.41 15.93
CA PHE A 147 -14.94 3.33 16.64
C PHE A 147 -15.01 3.64 18.14
N VAL A 148 -16.10 3.24 18.78
CA VAL A 148 -16.33 3.43 20.21
C VAL A 148 -16.82 2.13 20.83
N TYR A 149 -16.10 1.64 21.85
CA TYR A 149 -16.61 0.65 22.78
C TYR A 149 -17.41 1.34 23.89
N ILE A 150 -18.64 0.90 24.10
CA ILE A 150 -19.56 1.47 25.08
C ILE A 150 -19.91 0.39 26.10
N GLY A 151 -19.53 0.59 27.36
CA GLY A 151 -19.85 -0.35 28.44
C GLY A 151 -18.74 -0.50 29.47
N GLY A 152 -18.90 -1.51 30.33
CA GLY A 152 -17.97 -1.86 31.42
C GLY A 152 -16.86 -2.82 30.97
N GLU A 153 -16.38 -3.67 31.88
CA GLU A 153 -15.47 -4.77 31.51
C GLU A 153 -16.26 -5.90 30.83
N SER A 154 -15.76 -6.43 29.71
CA SER A 154 -16.38 -7.58 29.04
C SER A 154 -15.41 -8.29 28.10
N PHE A 155 -15.78 -9.49 27.65
CA PHE A 155 -15.05 -10.19 26.59
C PHE A 155 -14.97 -9.36 25.29
N LEU A 156 -16.08 -8.70 24.93
CA LEU A 156 -16.15 -7.79 23.79
C LEU A 156 -15.15 -6.62 23.91
N LYS A 157 -14.91 -6.11 25.12
CA LYS A 157 -13.89 -5.08 25.36
C LYS A 157 -12.50 -5.57 25.00
N ASN A 158 -12.13 -6.79 25.42
CA ASN A 158 -10.82 -7.35 25.13
C ASN A 158 -10.63 -7.57 23.61
N GLN A 159 -11.65 -8.08 22.93
CA GLN A 159 -11.68 -8.22 21.46
C GLN A 159 -11.49 -6.85 20.79
N PHE A 160 -12.21 -5.83 21.26
CA PHE A 160 -12.11 -4.46 20.74
C PHE A 160 -10.71 -3.86 20.94
N TYR A 161 -10.10 -4.03 22.11
CA TYR A 161 -8.75 -3.51 22.39
C TYR A 161 -7.69 -4.20 21.54
N LYS A 162 -7.84 -5.51 21.29
CA LYS A 162 -6.97 -6.26 20.38
C LYS A 162 -7.09 -5.73 18.95
N ALA A 163 -8.31 -5.58 18.45
CA ALA A 163 -8.54 -5.02 17.12
C ALA A 163 -8.04 -3.57 17.02
N ALA A 164 -8.26 -2.75 18.05
CA ALA A 164 -7.77 -1.38 18.09
C ALA A 164 -6.23 -1.32 17.97
N ALA A 165 -5.50 -2.22 18.64
CA ALA A 165 -4.04 -2.28 18.55
C ALA A 165 -3.56 -2.62 17.13
N GLU A 166 -4.30 -3.45 16.40
CA GLU A 166 -4.00 -3.84 15.02
C GLU A 166 -4.34 -2.72 14.02
N TYR A 167 -5.50 -2.09 14.17
CA TYR A 167 -6.04 -1.12 13.20
C TYR A 167 -5.77 0.36 13.54
N ILE A 168 -5.05 0.66 14.62
CA ILE A 168 -4.70 2.04 15.07
C ILE A 168 -4.01 2.86 13.96
N ILE A 169 -3.31 2.21 13.03
CA ILE A 169 -2.63 2.88 11.93
C ILE A 169 -3.60 3.40 10.87
N TYR A 170 -4.86 2.96 10.88
CA TYR A 170 -5.87 3.34 9.89
C TYR A 170 -6.94 4.26 10.47
N THR A 171 -7.36 4.03 11.71
CA THR A 171 -8.51 4.73 12.29
C THR A 171 -8.39 4.91 13.81
N TYR A 172 -9.33 5.65 14.39
CA TYR A 172 -9.36 6.01 15.79
C TYR A 172 -10.29 5.09 16.59
N PHE A 173 -9.86 4.71 17.79
CA PHE A 173 -10.62 3.88 18.70
C PHE A 173 -10.77 4.56 20.05
N TYR A 174 -12.00 4.52 20.56
CA TYR A 174 -12.39 5.16 21.80
C TYR A 174 -13.18 4.21 22.70
N THR A 175 -13.25 4.56 23.97
CA THR A 175 -14.19 3.96 24.93
C THR A 175 -14.97 5.05 25.64
N ALA A 176 -16.25 4.81 25.86
CA ALA A 176 -17.16 5.76 26.50
C ALA A 176 -18.13 5.03 27.42
N PRO A 177 -18.50 5.57 28.59
CA PRO A 177 -19.65 5.07 29.33
C PRO A 177 -20.95 5.46 28.61
N GLU A 178 -22.00 4.64 28.74
CA GLU A 178 -23.29 4.87 28.08
C GLU A 178 -23.88 6.26 28.38
N LYS A 179 -23.75 6.73 29.63
CA LYS A 179 -24.30 8.01 30.11
C LYS A 179 -23.80 9.25 29.37
N ILE A 180 -22.68 9.18 28.65
CA ILE A 180 -22.11 10.34 27.93
C ILE A 180 -22.43 10.32 26.44
N LEU A 181 -23.20 9.34 25.97
CA LEU A 181 -23.60 9.28 24.57
C LEU A 181 -24.53 10.45 24.21
N PRO A 182 -24.43 10.99 22.98
CA PRO A 182 -25.43 11.93 22.47
C PRO A 182 -26.82 11.28 22.48
N LYS A 183 -27.86 12.07 22.77
CA LYS A 183 -29.26 11.59 22.80
C LYS A 183 -29.75 10.94 21.50
N ALA A 184 -29.11 11.27 20.38
CA ALA A 184 -29.41 10.69 19.07
C ALA A 184 -28.88 9.25 18.91
N VAL A 185 -27.98 8.81 19.79
CA VAL A 185 -27.44 7.45 19.81
C VAL A 185 -28.33 6.60 20.70
N THR A 186 -28.96 5.59 20.10
CA THR A 186 -29.82 4.63 20.80
C THR A 186 -29.15 3.27 20.74
N LEU A 187 -28.87 2.68 21.90
CA LEU A 187 -28.33 1.33 22.03
C LEU A 187 -29.44 0.37 22.45
N GLN A 188 -29.42 -0.84 21.89
CA GLN A 188 -30.31 -1.92 22.32
C GLN A 188 -29.79 -2.55 23.61
N ASP A 189 -28.50 -2.88 23.63
CA ASP A 189 -27.82 -3.53 24.74
C ASP A 189 -26.44 -2.92 24.98
N VAL A 190 -25.96 -3.02 26.21
CA VAL A 190 -24.57 -2.74 26.60
C VAL A 190 -23.95 -3.99 27.24
N PRO A 191 -22.69 -4.33 26.95
CA PRO A 191 -21.72 -3.56 26.17
C PRO A 191 -21.94 -3.63 24.66
N ALA A 192 -21.57 -2.56 23.94
CA ALA A 192 -21.70 -2.45 22.49
C ALA A 192 -20.42 -1.88 21.86
N VAL A 193 -20.20 -2.18 20.59
CA VAL A 193 -19.22 -1.48 19.75
C VAL A 193 -19.99 -0.76 18.65
N ALA A 194 -19.69 0.52 18.45
CA ALA A 194 -20.26 1.31 17.39
C ALA A 194 -19.16 1.98 16.56
N VAL A 195 -19.39 2.10 15.25
CA VAL A 195 -18.60 2.95 14.36
C VAL A 195 -19.41 4.21 14.07
N PHE A 196 -18.81 5.37 14.25
CA PHE A 196 -19.36 6.66 13.86
C PHE A 196 -18.70 7.06 12.56
N LYS A 197 -19.48 7.23 11.51
CA LYS A 197 -19.00 7.69 10.21
C LYS A 197 -20.11 8.27 9.36
N ASP A 198 -19.73 9.13 8.42
CA ASP A 198 -20.63 9.68 7.41
C ASP A 198 -21.90 10.36 8.00
N GLY A 199 -21.76 11.00 9.16
CA GLY A 199 -22.87 11.65 9.85
C GLY A 199 -23.86 10.70 10.55
N THR A 200 -23.58 9.41 10.60
CA THR A 200 -24.40 8.38 11.28
C THR A 200 -23.52 7.44 12.11
N TYR A 201 -24.12 6.39 12.66
CA TYR A 201 -23.41 5.32 13.36
C TYR A 201 -24.00 3.95 13.05
N TYR A 202 -23.16 2.92 13.15
CA TYR A 202 -23.53 1.52 12.99
C TYR A 202 -23.08 0.74 14.22
N ILE A 203 -23.95 -0.12 14.74
CA ILE A 203 -23.68 -0.95 15.91
C ILE A 203 -23.31 -2.35 15.42
N TYR A 204 -22.20 -2.87 15.93
CA TYR A 204 -21.75 -4.24 15.67
C TYR A 204 -22.70 -5.26 16.30
N ASN A 205 -23.04 -6.29 15.53
CA ASN A 205 -23.81 -7.44 15.98
C ASN A 205 -23.10 -8.75 15.58
N GLU A 206 -22.66 -9.51 16.57
CA GLU A 206 -21.89 -10.76 16.36
C GLU A 206 -22.62 -11.80 15.49
N PHE A 207 -23.95 -11.85 15.53
CA PHE A 207 -24.73 -12.81 14.74
C PHE A 207 -24.80 -12.45 13.25
N THR A 208 -24.85 -11.15 12.93
CA THR A 208 -24.96 -10.69 11.53
C THR A 208 -23.60 -10.37 10.92
N ASP A 209 -22.68 -9.87 11.75
CA ASP A 209 -21.41 -9.28 11.30
C ASP A 209 -20.22 -10.23 11.46
N GLY A 210 -20.39 -11.32 12.24
CA GLY A 210 -19.35 -12.31 12.46
C GLY A 210 -18.27 -11.82 13.42
N ASP A 211 -16.99 -11.93 13.04
CA ASP A 211 -15.86 -11.52 13.87
C ASP A 211 -15.68 -9.99 13.91
N LEU A 212 -15.45 -9.44 15.11
CA LEU A 212 -15.31 -8.00 15.33
C LEU A 212 -14.16 -7.37 14.54
N SER A 213 -13.02 -8.04 14.42
CA SER A 213 -11.86 -7.49 13.71
C SER A 213 -12.15 -7.41 12.20
N THR A 214 -12.81 -8.44 11.68
CA THR A 214 -13.30 -8.47 10.29
C THR A 214 -14.30 -7.33 10.04
N TRP A 215 -15.26 -7.13 10.94
CA TRP A 215 -16.21 -6.03 10.85
C TRP A 215 -15.53 -4.65 10.92
N ILE A 216 -14.57 -4.44 11.83
CA ILE A 216 -13.77 -3.21 11.91
C ILE A 216 -13.03 -2.96 10.59
N ASN A 217 -12.42 -3.98 10.00
CA ASN A 217 -11.71 -3.85 8.73
C ASN A 217 -12.64 -3.50 7.56
N LEU A 218 -13.88 -3.99 7.57
CA LEU A 218 -14.90 -3.64 6.58
C LEU A 218 -15.42 -2.22 6.78
N GLU A 219 -15.66 -1.82 8.03
CA GLU A 219 -16.31 -0.55 8.34
C GLU A 219 -15.38 0.64 8.48
N ARG A 220 -14.05 0.44 8.52
CA ARG A 220 -13.06 1.54 8.62
C ARG A 220 -12.97 2.46 7.40
N PHE A 221 -13.69 2.14 6.33
CA PHE A 221 -13.75 2.96 5.12
C PHE A 221 -15.01 3.84 5.16
N PRO A 222 -14.88 5.17 4.94
CA PRO A 222 -16.02 6.04 4.68
C PRO A 222 -16.78 5.55 3.45
N PHE A 223 -18.08 5.81 3.36
CA PHE A 223 -18.85 5.26 2.26
C PHE A 223 -18.46 5.83 0.89
N TYR A 224 -17.97 7.06 0.88
CA TYR A 224 -17.40 7.74 -0.28
C TYR A 224 -16.17 8.53 0.16
N PHE A 225 -15.03 8.29 -0.50
CA PHE A 225 -13.80 9.03 -0.25
C PHE A 225 -12.82 8.93 -1.44
N GLN A 226 -11.70 9.65 -1.36
CA GLN A 226 -10.62 9.51 -2.32
C GLN A 226 -9.91 8.18 -2.13
N ILE A 227 -10.02 7.29 -3.11
CA ILE A 227 -9.36 6.00 -3.10
C ILE A 227 -8.03 6.15 -3.84
N ASP A 228 -6.92 5.94 -3.14
CA ASP A 228 -5.59 5.82 -3.74
C ASP A 228 -5.22 4.34 -3.99
N SER A 229 -4.07 4.10 -4.62
CA SER A 229 -3.62 2.73 -4.92
C SER A 229 -3.46 1.87 -3.67
N TYR A 230 -3.15 2.48 -2.52
CA TYR A 230 -2.97 1.78 -1.26
C TYR A 230 -4.32 1.36 -0.67
N SER A 231 -5.24 2.30 -0.53
CA SER A 231 -6.60 2.08 -0.05
C SER A 231 -7.32 1.04 -0.93
N LEU A 232 -7.14 1.12 -2.26
CA LEU A 232 -7.68 0.13 -3.19
C LEU A 232 -7.08 -1.27 -2.97
N TYR A 233 -5.78 -1.38 -2.73
CA TYR A 233 -5.15 -2.67 -2.41
C TYR A 233 -5.71 -3.25 -1.11
N GLN A 234 -5.89 -2.42 -0.09
CA GLN A 234 -6.48 -2.84 1.17
C GLN A 234 -7.94 -3.29 1.06
N MET A 235 -8.68 -2.70 0.10
CA MET A 235 -10.03 -3.14 -0.23
C MET A 235 -10.06 -4.45 -1.00
N GLY A 236 -8.95 -4.87 -1.59
CA GLY A 236 -8.88 -6.07 -2.42
C GLY A 236 -9.20 -7.37 -1.67
N ASP A 237 -9.06 -7.36 -0.35
CA ASP A 237 -9.40 -8.49 0.52
C ASP A 237 -10.81 -8.36 1.15
N LEU A 238 -11.53 -7.26 0.86
CA LEU A 238 -12.91 -7.08 1.28
C LEU A 238 -13.85 -7.72 0.27
N SER A 239 -14.98 -8.25 0.73
CA SER A 239 -16.01 -8.86 -0.12
C SER A 239 -16.86 -7.86 -0.92
N LYS A 240 -16.56 -6.55 -0.84
CA LYS A 240 -17.30 -5.48 -1.52
C LYS A 240 -16.69 -5.17 -2.88
N LEU A 241 -17.55 -4.92 -3.87
CA LEU A 241 -17.15 -4.36 -5.16
C LEU A 241 -16.76 -2.89 -4.97
N VAL A 242 -15.81 -2.39 -5.76
CA VAL A 242 -15.38 -0.98 -5.68
C VAL A 242 -15.88 -0.22 -6.91
N ALA A 243 -16.67 0.82 -6.68
CA ALA A 243 -17.15 1.74 -7.71
C ALA A 243 -16.34 3.04 -7.65
N LEU A 244 -15.61 3.34 -8.73
CA LEU A 244 -14.64 4.43 -8.81
C LEU A 244 -15.00 5.44 -9.90
N ALA A 245 -15.06 6.72 -9.54
CA ALA A 245 -14.97 7.82 -10.50
C ALA A 245 -13.48 8.14 -10.72
N VAL A 246 -13.02 8.13 -11.96
CA VAL A 246 -11.65 8.57 -12.29
C VAL A 246 -11.70 10.05 -12.64
N VAL A 247 -10.90 10.86 -11.95
CA VAL A 247 -10.88 12.31 -12.13
C VAL A 247 -9.45 12.77 -12.38
N ASP A 248 -9.25 13.58 -13.41
CA ASP A 248 -8.01 14.32 -13.57
C ASP A 248 -8.02 15.54 -12.62
N GLY A 249 -7.29 15.44 -11.51
CA GLY A 249 -7.20 16.51 -10.53
C GLY A 249 -6.43 17.74 -11.03
N LYS A 250 -5.59 17.62 -12.08
CA LYS A 250 -4.83 18.75 -12.63
C LYS A 250 -5.65 19.52 -13.66
N ASN A 251 -6.37 18.80 -14.52
CA ASN A 251 -7.20 19.36 -15.58
C ASN A 251 -8.58 18.67 -15.59
N PRO A 252 -9.47 19.01 -14.65
CA PRO A 252 -10.75 18.33 -14.56
C PRO A 252 -11.63 18.69 -15.78
N SER A 253 -12.02 17.68 -16.56
CA SER A 253 -13.06 17.85 -17.58
C SER A 253 -14.44 17.97 -16.92
N GLU A 254 -15.37 18.64 -17.61
CA GLU A 254 -16.77 18.74 -17.17
C GLU A 254 -17.39 17.35 -16.95
N GLU A 255 -17.03 16.39 -17.79
CA GLU A 255 -17.47 14.99 -17.71
C GLU A 255 -16.90 14.26 -16.49
N ASN A 256 -15.62 14.45 -16.16
CA ASN A 256 -15.00 13.86 -14.97
C ASN A 256 -15.65 14.38 -13.67
N ILE A 257 -15.93 15.69 -13.61
CA ILE A 257 -16.63 16.32 -12.49
C ILE A 257 -18.06 15.77 -12.39
N ARG A 258 -18.75 15.62 -13.53
CA ARG A 258 -20.09 15.02 -13.57
C ARG A 258 -20.08 13.60 -13.02
N TYR A 259 -19.15 12.75 -13.44
CA TYR A 259 -19.05 11.37 -12.94
C TYR A 259 -18.74 11.29 -11.45
N LYS A 260 -17.80 12.13 -10.98
CA LYS A 260 -17.52 12.24 -9.55
C LYS A 260 -18.80 12.55 -8.77
N THR A 261 -19.55 13.55 -9.22
CA THR A 261 -20.80 14.02 -8.59
C THR A 261 -21.89 12.94 -8.63
N LEU A 262 -22.04 12.23 -9.75
CA LEU A 262 -23.03 11.15 -9.87
C LEU A 262 -22.73 10.00 -8.90
N ILE A 263 -21.48 9.55 -8.84
CA ILE A 263 -21.07 8.48 -7.91
C ILE A 263 -21.22 8.92 -6.45
N GLU A 264 -20.84 10.16 -6.13
CA GLU A 264 -21.02 10.72 -4.79
C GLU A 264 -22.51 10.74 -4.40
N ARG A 265 -23.37 11.28 -5.27
CA ARG A 265 -24.82 11.31 -5.02
C ARG A 265 -25.42 9.93 -4.84
N VAL A 266 -25.10 8.97 -5.72
CA VAL A 266 -25.62 7.60 -5.57
C VAL A 266 -25.15 6.97 -4.27
N SER A 267 -23.89 7.20 -3.88
CA SER A 267 -23.39 6.72 -2.59
C SER A 267 -24.15 7.33 -1.41
N MET A 268 -24.55 8.60 -1.49
CA MET A 268 -25.27 9.25 -0.39
C MET A 268 -26.76 8.88 -0.35
N GLU A 269 -27.44 8.95 -1.50
CA GLU A 269 -28.89 8.76 -1.62
C GLU A 269 -29.31 7.29 -1.53
N TYR A 270 -28.49 6.36 -2.05
CA TYR A 270 -28.80 4.92 -2.11
C TYR A 270 -27.91 4.07 -1.17
N ARG A 271 -27.35 4.71 -0.14
CA ARG A 271 -26.45 4.10 0.83
C ARG A 271 -26.96 2.76 1.37
N ASP A 272 -28.18 2.73 1.90
CA ASP A 272 -28.71 1.52 2.56
C ASP A 272 -28.91 0.35 1.60
N HIS A 273 -29.13 0.63 0.32
CA HIS A 273 -29.29 -0.39 -0.71
C HIS A 273 -27.94 -1.01 -1.12
N TYR A 274 -26.89 -0.18 -1.23
CA TYR A 274 -25.60 -0.63 -1.76
C TYR A 274 -24.52 -0.88 -0.71
N LYS A 275 -24.73 -0.53 0.57
CA LYS A 275 -23.69 -0.60 1.61
C LYS A 275 -23.02 -1.97 1.79
N SER A 276 -23.77 -3.03 1.56
CA SER A 276 -23.29 -4.41 1.71
C SER A 276 -22.52 -4.91 0.48
N ASN A 277 -22.72 -4.27 -0.68
CA ASN A 277 -22.23 -4.76 -1.96
C ASN A 277 -21.13 -3.88 -2.55
N PHE A 278 -21.18 -2.57 -2.34
CA PHE A 278 -20.29 -1.60 -2.95
C PHE A 278 -19.57 -0.72 -1.93
N GLN A 279 -18.33 -0.39 -2.27
CA GLN A 279 -17.55 0.70 -1.72
C GLN A 279 -17.41 1.76 -2.81
N PHE A 280 -17.77 3.00 -2.50
CA PHE A 280 -17.70 4.09 -3.47
C PHE A 280 -16.48 4.97 -3.21
N GLY A 281 -16.00 5.63 -4.26
CA GLY A 281 -14.98 6.64 -4.15
C GLY A 281 -14.57 7.22 -5.49
N TYR A 282 -13.55 8.07 -5.45
CA TYR A 282 -12.92 8.60 -6.65
C TYR A 282 -11.40 8.43 -6.59
N LEU A 283 -10.79 8.23 -7.75
CA LEU A 283 -9.35 8.14 -7.92
C LEU A 283 -8.88 9.36 -8.71
N GLU A 284 -7.86 10.03 -8.20
CA GLU A 284 -7.18 11.08 -8.95
C GLU A 284 -6.12 10.46 -9.86
N GLY A 285 -6.30 10.60 -11.16
CA GLY A 285 -5.39 10.01 -12.13
C GLY A 285 -5.89 10.07 -13.56
N ASN A 286 -4.96 10.06 -14.49
CA ASN A 286 -5.15 10.13 -15.92
C ASN A 286 -4.90 8.76 -16.61
N GLU A 287 -4.60 7.71 -15.84
CA GLU A 287 -4.16 6.40 -16.35
C GLU A 287 -5.27 5.35 -16.51
N TYR A 288 -6.51 5.66 -16.11
CA TYR A 288 -7.61 4.66 -16.01
C TYR A 288 -8.90 5.04 -16.75
N ILE A 289 -8.86 6.01 -17.66
CA ILE A 289 -10.06 6.49 -18.34
C ILE A 289 -10.47 5.47 -19.43
N ASN A 290 -11.51 4.68 -19.16
CA ASN A 290 -12.23 3.93 -20.19
C ASN A 290 -13.47 4.73 -20.61
N GLU A 291 -13.71 4.77 -21.91
CA GLU A 291 -14.84 5.47 -22.55
C GLU A 291 -16.15 4.69 -22.35
N SER A 292 -16.83 4.86 -21.23
CA SER A 292 -18.22 4.45 -21.08
C SER A 292 -19.10 5.66 -20.78
N LYS A 293 -19.99 5.99 -21.72
CA LYS A 293 -20.95 7.09 -21.59
C LYS A 293 -22.05 6.71 -20.60
N ILE A 294 -21.88 7.12 -19.34
CA ILE A 294 -22.97 7.20 -18.38
C ILE A 294 -23.48 8.66 -18.42
N GLU A 295 -24.78 8.88 -18.61
CA GLU A 295 -25.33 10.24 -18.76
C GLU A 295 -26.22 10.64 -17.57
N SER A 296 -26.89 9.68 -16.94
CA SER A 296 -27.84 9.92 -15.83
C SER A 296 -27.59 9.05 -14.58
N ILE A 297 -28.31 9.34 -13.49
CA ILE A 297 -28.33 8.49 -12.29
C ILE A 297 -28.96 7.14 -12.61
N GLU A 298 -30.03 7.14 -13.41
CA GLU A 298 -30.76 5.94 -13.82
C GLU A 298 -29.85 4.98 -14.59
N ASP A 299 -29.00 5.49 -15.48
CA ASP A 299 -28.01 4.70 -16.20
C ASP A 299 -26.97 4.08 -15.25
N LEU A 300 -26.55 4.85 -14.24
CA LEU A 300 -25.59 4.40 -13.23
C LEU A 300 -26.19 3.32 -12.32
N LEU A 301 -27.46 3.45 -11.92
CA LEU A 301 -28.18 2.45 -11.14
C LEU A 301 -28.39 1.16 -11.95
N HIS A 302 -28.75 1.28 -13.23
CA HIS A 302 -28.86 0.14 -14.14
C HIS A 302 -27.50 -0.56 -14.35
N PHE A 303 -26.41 0.21 -14.44
CA PHE A 303 -25.07 -0.36 -14.47
C PHE A 303 -24.76 -1.15 -13.19
N PHE A 304 -25.07 -0.61 -12.01
CA PHE A 304 -24.83 -1.32 -10.75
C PHE A 304 -25.68 -2.60 -10.62
N SER A 305 -26.95 -2.58 -11.01
CA SER A 305 -27.77 -3.80 -11.04
C SER A 305 -27.18 -4.82 -12.02
N SER A 306 -26.81 -4.37 -13.23
CA SER A 306 -26.20 -5.22 -14.25
C SER A 306 -24.90 -5.89 -13.77
N VAL A 307 -24.11 -5.20 -12.93
CA VAL A 307 -22.91 -5.74 -12.28
C VAL A 307 -23.25 -6.79 -11.22
N LEU A 308 -24.23 -6.52 -10.35
CA LEU A 308 -24.68 -7.48 -9.33
C LEU A 308 -25.27 -8.76 -9.96
N ASP A 309 -25.96 -8.60 -11.07
CA ASP A 309 -26.63 -9.69 -11.80
C ASP A 309 -25.65 -10.47 -12.70
N GLY A 310 -24.38 -10.04 -12.76
CA GLY A 310 -23.30 -10.70 -13.51
C GLY A 310 -23.33 -10.48 -15.02
N SER A 311 -24.21 -9.62 -15.52
CA SER A 311 -24.36 -9.32 -16.95
C SER A 311 -23.28 -8.39 -17.52
N THR A 312 -22.55 -7.68 -16.65
CA THR A 312 -21.50 -6.73 -17.02
C THR A 312 -20.11 -7.20 -16.61
N ARG A 313 -19.09 -6.94 -17.45
CA ARG A 313 -17.71 -7.34 -17.20
C ARG A 313 -17.06 -6.48 -16.11
N LEU A 314 -16.63 -7.11 -15.01
CA LEU A 314 -15.83 -6.46 -13.97
C LEU A 314 -14.45 -6.03 -14.52
N LEU A 315 -14.11 -4.75 -14.32
CA LEU A 315 -12.80 -4.19 -14.64
C LEU A 315 -11.91 -4.23 -13.38
N GLY A 316 -11.25 -5.36 -13.11
CA GLY A 316 -10.35 -5.49 -11.95
C GLY A 316 -10.43 -6.83 -11.23
N GLY A 317 -9.86 -6.90 -10.03
CA GLY A 317 -9.86 -8.08 -9.16
C GLY A 317 -8.51 -8.79 -8.99
N ASN A 318 -8.42 -9.62 -7.95
CA ASN A 318 -7.23 -10.41 -7.61
C ASN A 318 -7.30 -11.88 -8.10
N GLY A 319 -8.30 -12.23 -8.91
CA GLY A 319 -8.43 -13.57 -9.48
C GLY A 319 -7.24 -13.92 -10.38
N PHE A 320 -6.91 -15.21 -10.47
CA PHE A 320 -5.75 -15.74 -11.20
C PHE A 320 -5.64 -15.20 -12.64
N LEU A 321 -6.75 -15.21 -13.40
CA LEU A 321 -6.80 -14.65 -14.75
C LEU A 321 -6.50 -13.15 -14.81
N GLN A 322 -6.88 -12.40 -13.78
CA GLN A 322 -6.63 -10.97 -13.69
C GLN A 322 -5.18 -10.68 -13.25
N GLN A 323 -4.58 -11.55 -12.41
CA GLN A 323 -3.15 -11.51 -12.10
C GLN A 323 -2.29 -11.76 -13.35
N ILE A 324 -2.67 -12.74 -14.19
CA ILE A 324 -2.02 -12.99 -15.48
C ILE A 324 -2.16 -11.78 -16.41
N LYS A 325 -3.35 -11.18 -16.50
CA LYS A 325 -3.53 -9.94 -17.28
C LYS A 325 -2.66 -8.80 -16.75
N ARG A 326 -2.53 -8.61 -15.43
CA ARG A 326 -1.62 -7.60 -14.84
C ARG A 326 -0.17 -7.85 -15.22
N LEU A 327 0.28 -9.12 -15.25
CA LEU A 327 1.60 -9.50 -15.76
C LEU A 327 1.75 -9.18 -17.24
N TYR A 328 0.74 -9.50 -18.06
CA TYR A 328 0.73 -9.18 -19.48
C TYR A 328 0.80 -7.68 -19.73
N TYR A 329 -0.03 -6.87 -19.05
CA TYR A 329 -0.03 -5.41 -19.15
C TYR A 329 1.28 -4.78 -18.65
N LYS A 330 1.87 -5.29 -17.57
CA LYS A 330 3.24 -4.89 -17.16
C LYS A 330 4.25 -5.24 -18.24
N GLY A 331 4.13 -6.41 -18.86
CA GLY A 331 4.95 -6.85 -19.98
C GLY A 331 4.84 -5.93 -21.19
N THR A 332 3.62 -5.61 -21.64
CA THR A 332 3.38 -4.71 -22.78
C THR A 332 3.76 -3.26 -22.49
N ASN A 333 3.57 -2.74 -21.28
CA ASN A 333 4.09 -1.41 -20.92
C ASN A 333 5.62 -1.37 -20.87
N THR A 334 6.27 -2.47 -20.45
CA THR A 334 7.73 -2.60 -20.52
C THR A 334 8.19 -2.68 -21.98
N VAL A 335 7.46 -3.38 -22.85
CA VAL A 335 7.73 -3.42 -24.29
C VAL A 335 7.50 -2.05 -24.95
N MET A 336 6.48 -1.30 -24.54
CA MET A 336 6.22 0.08 -24.99
C MET A 336 7.34 1.04 -24.55
N ALA A 337 7.87 0.87 -23.33
CA ALA A 337 9.06 1.58 -22.86
C ALA A 337 10.31 1.21 -23.66
N ILE A 338 10.45 -0.07 -24.06
CA ILE A 338 11.54 -0.55 -24.94
C ILE A 338 11.40 0.00 -26.37
N THR A 339 10.19 0.15 -26.90
CA THR A 339 9.99 0.82 -28.20
C THR A 339 10.26 2.32 -28.13
N ASN A 340 10.02 2.97 -26.99
CA ASN A 340 10.45 4.36 -26.76
C ASN A 340 11.99 4.50 -26.63
N THR A 341 12.70 3.47 -26.15
CA THR A 341 14.17 3.48 -26.25
C THR A 341 14.70 3.38 -27.68
N ASN A 342 13.95 2.84 -28.65
CA ASN A 342 14.34 2.91 -30.07
C ASN A 342 14.24 4.36 -30.61
N VAL A 343 13.24 5.12 -30.16
CA VAL A 343 13.12 6.57 -30.45
C VAL A 343 14.25 7.35 -29.77
N CYS A 344 14.60 6.97 -28.54
CA CYS A 344 15.69 7.58 -27.76
C CYS A 344 17.08 7.27 -28.36
N PHE A 345 17.30 6.04 -28.85
CA PHE A 345 18.52 5.63 -29.55
C PHE A 345 18.71 6.44 -30.84
N GLN A 346 17.64 6.61 -31.63
CA GLN A 346 17.70 7.37 -32.87
C GLN A 346 18.00 8.86 -32.60
N SER A 347 17.40 9.45 -31.57
CA SER A 347 17.70 10.82 -31.13
C SER A 347 19.12 10.98 -30.56
N MET A 348 19.61 10.02 -29.78
CA MET A 348 20.99 10.05 -29.24
C MET A 348 22.04 9.87 -30.34
N PHE A 349 21.76 9.04 -31.36
CA PHE A 349 22.66 8.82 -32.49
C PHE A 349 22.78 10.07 -33.37
N GLU A 350 21.70 10.81 -33.58
CA GLU A 350 21.72 12.09 -34.30
C GLU A 350 22.50 13.19 -33.55
N THR A 351 22.48 13.17 -32.21
CA THR A 351 23.09 14.23 -31.39
C THR A 351 24.57 13.95 -31.06
N ALA A 352 24.93 12.67 -30.84
CA ALA A 352 26.29 12.25 -30.46
C ALA A 352 26.58 10.80 -30.91
N PRO A 353 26.90 10.56 -32.20
CA PRO A 353 26.98 9.21 -32.76
C PRO A 353 28.12 8.37 -32.16
N VAL A 354 29.28 8.96 -31.90
CA VAL A 354 30.46 8.24 -31.38
C VAL A 354 30.24 7.76 -29.94
N PHE A 355 29.64 8.60 -29.09
CA PHE A 355 29.32 8.25 -27.70
C PHE A 355 28.25 7.16 -27.63
N THR A 356 27.22 7.25 -28.49
CA THR A 356 26.14 6.27 -28.57
C THR A 356 26.66 4.90 -29.01
N CYS A 357 27.54 4.84 -30.01
CA CYS A 357 28.21 3.60 -30.41
C CYS A 357 29.06 2.98 -29.29
N ALA A 358 29.72 3.79 -28.46
CA ALA A 358 30.53 3.27 -27.36
C ALA A 358 29.65 2.68 -26.23
N VAL A 359 28.59 3.39 -25.82
CA VAL A 359 27.73 2.97 -24.71
C VAL A 359 26.93 1.71 -25.04
N PHE A 360 26.43 1.58 -26.28
CA PHE A 360 25.59 0.44 -26.68
C PHE A 360 26.35 -0.65 -27.46
N GLY A 361 27.40 -0.29 -28.19
CA GLY A 361 28.19 -1.24 -28.99
C GLY A 361 29.16 -2.08 -28.16
N ILE A 362 29.79 -1.50 -27.13
CA ILE A 362 30.75 -2.24 -26.29
C ILE A 362 30.06 -3.40 -25.53
N PRO A 363 28.90 -3.21 -24.86
CA PRO A 363 28.20 -4.31 -24.22
C PRO A 363 27.77 -5.40 -25.21
N PHE A 364 27.33 -5.01 -26.41
CA PHE A 364 26.90 -5.95 -27.45
C PHE A 364 28.06 -6.80 -27.97
N ILE A 365 29.23 -6.19 -28.18
CA ILE A 365 30.47 -6.90 -28.58
C ILE A 365 30.91 -7.88 -27.48
N ILE A 366 30.81 -7.48 -26.20
CA ILE A 366 31.15 -8.37 -25.07
C ILE A 366 30.19 -9.57 -25.05
N VAL A 367 28.89 -9.36 -25.23
CA VAL A 367 27.90 -10.44 -25.28
C VAL A 367 28.18 -11.38 -26.46
N LEU A 368 28.49 -10.84 -27.65
CA LEU A 368 28.86 -11.65 -28.81
C LEU A 368 30.18 -12.42 -28.60
N MET A 369 31.17 -11.85 -27.93
CA MET A 369 32.41 -12.56 -27.57
C MET A 369 32.15 -13.68 -26.58
N VAL A 370 31.27 -13.47 -25.58
CA VAL A 370 30.88 -14.51 -24.63
C VAL A 370 30.14 -15.64 -25.36
N ILE A 371 29.19 -15.31 -26.22
CA ILE A 371 28.47 -16.31 -27.04
C ILE A 371 29.47 -17.07 -27.92
N TRP A 372 30.36 -16.39 -28.63
CA TRP A 372 31.37 -17.01 -29.47
C TRP A 372 32.33 -17.91 -28.66
N ALA A 373 32.78 -17.47 -27.49
CA ALA A 373 33.63 -18.25 -26.60
C ALA A 373 32.91 -19.50 -26.06
N THR A 374 31.62 -19.40 -25.74
CA THR A 374 30.82 -20.56 -25.32
C THR A 374 30.52 -21.53 -26.47
N CYS A 375 30.35 -21.03 -27.69
CA CYS A 375 30.07 -21.86 -28.87
C CYS A 375 31.33 -22.49 -29.49
N THR A 376 32.53 -21.97 -29.20
CA THR A 376 33.81 -22.49 -29.70
C THR A 376 34.63 -23.24 -28.66
N ALA A 377 34.12 -23.37 -27.43
CA ALA A 377 34.74 -24.19 -26.40
C ALA A 377 34.74 -25.67 -26.82
N VAL A 378 35.89 -26.16 -27.27
CA VAL A 378 36.14 -27.58 -27.51
C VAL A 378 36.29 -28.28 -26.15
N PRO A 379 35.52 -29.33 -25.84
CA PRO A 379 35.70 -30.07 -24.60
C PRO A 379 37.07 -30.78 -24.61
N VAL A 380 37.82 -30.62 -23.53
CA VAL A 380 39.10 -31.29 -23.34
C VAL A 380 38.82 -32.73 -22.89
N ASP A 381 39.16 -33.70 -23.74
CA ASP A 381 39.13 -35.13 -23.42
C ASP A 381 40.16 -35.45 -22.32
N GLU A 382 39.68 -35.90 -21.14
CA GLU A 382 40.51 -36.50 -20.11
C GLU A 382 40.98 -37.90 -20.58
N LYS A 383 42.30 -38.12 -20.59
CA LYS A 383 42.90 -39.46 -20.72
C LYS A 383 43.11 -40.09 -19.33
N PRO A 384 43.02 -41.44 -19.22
CA PRO A 384 42.83 -42.15 -17.96
C PRO A 384 44.15 -42.43 -17.24
N GLY A 385 44.14 -42.31 -15.91
CA GLY A 385 45.20 -42.77 -15.00
C GLY A 385 44.69 -43.86 -14.08
N GLU A 386 45.31 -45.04 -14.20
CA GLU A 386 45.12 -46.25 -13.38
C GLU A 386 45.45 -46.03 -11.90
N GLY A 387 44.78 -46.79 -11.02
CA GLY A 387 45.22 -46.94 -9.62
C GLY A 387 44.24 -47.67 -8.68
N ALA A 388 44.29 -49.01 -8.71
CA ALA A 388 44.20 -49.96 -7.58
C ALA A 388 43.10 -49.73 -6.50
N SER A 389 42.02 -50.50 -6.53
CA SER A 389 41.82 -51.75 -5.75
C SER A 389 41.47 -51.53 -4.28
N ASP A 390 40.22 -51.82 -3.91
CA ASP A 390 39.91 -52.95 -3.03
C ASP A 390 38.39 -53.15 -2.88
N SER A 391 37.97 -54.39 -3.17
CA SER A 391 36.70 -54.99 -2.77
C SER A 391 37.07 -56.05 -1.70
N PRO A 392 36.16 -56.56 -0.82
CA PRO A 392 34.91 -57.14 -1.28
C PRO A 392 33.69 -57.14 -0.31
N ALA A 393 32.55 -57.53 -0.92
CA ALA A 393 31.47 -58.38 -0.41
C ALA A 393 30.48 -57.82 0.63
N ALA A 394 29.20 -57.71 0.24
CA ALA A 394 28.22 -58.78 0.49
C ALA A 394 26.90 -58.51 -0.27
N ALA A 395 26.28 -59.60 -0.71
CA ALA A 395 25.15 -59.67 -1.63
C ALA A 395 23.77 -59.67 -0.94
N SER A 396 22.75 -59.19 -1.64
CA SER A 396 21.49 -59.93 -1.89
C SER A 396 20.61 -59.11 -2.86
N GLN A 397 20.50 -59.51 -4.13
CA GLN A 397 19.33 -60.20 -4.71
C GLN A 397 18.03 -59.38 -4.54
N GLY A 398 17.40 -58.83 -5.58
CA GLY A 398 16.87 -59.44 -6.81
C GLY A 398 15.44 -58.90 -6.94
N LYS A 399 14.81 -58.65 -8.08
CA LYS A 399 14.82 -59.31 -9.39
C LYS A 399 14.15 -58.39 -10.43
N LYS A 400 14.74 -58.40 -11.63
CA LYS A 400 14.16 -58.51 -13.00
C LYS A 400 12.84 -57.79 -13.34
N ALA A 401 12.82 -56.86 -14.31
CA ALA A 401 12.97 -57.01 -15.77
C ALA A 401 11.71 -57.69 -16.40
N ILE A 402 11.08 -57.23 -17.49
CA ILE A 402 11.59 -56.96 -18.85
C ILE A 402 10.46 -56.35 -19.72
N LYS A 403 10.89 -55.53 -20.70
CA LYS A 403 10.36 -55.15 -22.04
C LYS A 403 8.93 -55.53 -22.49
N GLY A 404 8.39 -54.64 -23.34
CA GLY A 404 7.78 -55.04 -24.62
C GLY A 404 6.78 -54.04 -25.20
N GLN A 405 7.18 -53.28 -26.22
CA GLN A 405 6.31 -52.66 -27.25
C GLN A 405 5.94 -53.74 -28.31
N PRO A 406 5.09 -53.53 -29.36
CA PRO A 406 4.33 -52.36 -29.82
C PRO A 406 2.91 -52.70 -30.39
N GLU A 407 2.39 -51.86 -31.31
CA GLU A 407 1.18 -51.98 -32.18
C GLU A 407 -0.18 -51.62 -31.56
N SER A 408 -1.19 -51.14 -32.28
CA SER A 408 -1.36 -50.39 -33.52
C SER A 408 -2.88 -50.04 -33.61
N THR A 409 -3.22 -48.95 -34.31
CA THR A 409 -4.48 -48.72 -35.05
C THR A 409 -5.83 -48.48 -34.32
N GLU A 410 -6.52 -47.46 -34.84
CA GLU A 410 -7.97 -47.40 -35.14
C GLU A 410 -8.98 -46.78 -34.15
N LYS A 411 -9.30 -45.50 -34.40
CA LYS A 411 -10.62 -44.94 -34.79
C LYS A 411 -11.90 -45.19 -33.94
N THR A 412 -12.49 -44.04 -33.55
CA THR A 412 -13.92 -43.62 -33.62
C THR A 412 -14.84 -43.79 -32.39
N SER A 413 -15.64 -42.73 -32.17
CA SER A 413 -16.99 -42.66 -31.57
C SER A 413 -17.14 -43.00 -30.08
N GLU A 414 -18.05 -42.45 -29.27
CA GLU A 414 -18.96 -41.30 -29.25
C GLU A 414 -19.61 -41.36 -27.84
N GLU A 415 -20.26 -40.28 -27.42
CA GLU A 415 -21.33 -40.23 -26.40
C GLU A 415 -21.07 -40.48 -24.88
N LYS A 416 -21.20 -39.36 -24.14
CA LYS A 416 -22.28 -39.03 -23.18
C LYS A 416 -22.48 -39.86 -21.88
N LYS A 417 -22.51 -39.05 -20.82
CA LYS A 417 -23.53 -38.93 -19.74
C LYS A 417 -23.41 -39.77 -18.47
N GLU A 418 -23.55 -38.99 -17.38
CA GLU A 418 -24.23 -39.28 -16.09
C GLU A 418 -23.64 -40.38 -15.22
N ASP A 419 -23.11 -40.00 -14.05
CA ASP A 419 -23.94 -39.76 -12.86
C ASP A 419 -23.37 -38.62 -12.00
#